data_AF-A0AAJ2JU48-F1
#
_entry.id   AF-A0AAJ2JU48-F1
#
_cell.length_a   1.000
_cell.length_b   1.000
_cell.length_c   1.000
_cell.angle_alpha   90.00
_cell.angle_beta   90.00
_cell.angle_gamma   90.00
#
_symmetry.space_group_name_H-M   'P 1'
#
loop_
_entity.id
_entity.type
_entity.pdbx_description
1 polymer ?
#
loop_
_entity_poly.entity_id
_entity_poly.type
_entity_poly.pdbx_seq_one_letter_code
_entity_poly.pdbx_strand_id
1 'polypeptide(L)'
;MAKKKKSPFIGILFLILIFVILLNILLYTKASKNQIIEIVEVKGFGNIKIYKEENTTIRPTEILTNCTKDEDCDWIITNCCKEDAGAQWQCLNKNSYIDCQSKFVLCPNVSVPKPKEKCKCINNTCEGLIFIVSR
;
A
#
# COMPACT_ATOMS: atom_id res chain seq x y z
N MET A 1 30.62 19.41 -60.07
CA MET A 1 29.56 19.25 -59.04
C MET A 1 29.38 17.77 -58.71
N ALA A 2 29.96 17.29 -57.60
CA ALA A 2 29.85 15.89 -57.20
C ALA A 2 28.60 15.69 -56.31
N LYS A 3 27.63 14.90 -56.77
CA LYS A 3 26.42 14.53 -56.00
C LYS A 3 26.80 13.54 -54.89
N LYS A 4 26.79 14.02 -53.64
CA LYS A 4 26.97 13.21 -52.43
C LYS A 4 25.80 12.21 -52.34
N LYS A 5 26.03 10.92 -52.66
CA LYS A 5 25.07 9.84 -52.39
C LYS A 5 24.88 9.75 -50.87
N LYS A 6 23.72 10.18 -50.38
CA LYS A 6 23.36 10.03 -48.96
C LYS A 6 23.34 8.53 -48.63
N SER A 7 24.14 8.12 -47.66
CA SER A 7 24.28 6.73 -47.26
C SER A 7 22.93 6.20 -46.73
N PRO A 8 22.38 5.10 -47.29
CA PRO A 8 21.08 4.55 -46.88
C PRO A 8 21.09 4.05 -45.42
N PHE A 9 22.28 3.90 -44.84
CA PHE A 9 22.51 3.41 -43.49
C PHE A 9 21.82 4.26 -42.40
N ILE A 10 21.80 5.58 -42.59
CA ILE A 10 21.15 6.50 -41.64
C ILE A 10 19.62 6.31 -41.67
N GLY A 11 19.04 6.10 -42.85
CA GLY A 11 17.61 5.83 -42.97
C GLY A 11 17.21 4.53 -42.30
N ILE A 12 18.03 3.48 -42.44
CA ILE A 12 17.82 2.18 -41.78
C ILE A 12 17.89 2.32 -40.25
N LEU A 13 18.88 3.06 -39.74
CA LEU A 13 19.04 3.28 -38.30
C LEU A 13 17.83 4.02 -37.69
N PHE A 14 17.30 5.02 -38.40
CA PHE A 14 16.08 5.73 -38.01
C PHE A 14 14.85 4.82 -38.00
N LEU A 15 14.71 3.93 -38.99
CA LEU A 15 13.60 2.97 -39.03
C LEU A 15 13.66 1.97 -37.87
N ILE A 16 14.85 1.48 -37.50
CA ILE A 16 15.04 0.60 -36.35
C ILE A 16 14.65 1.32 -35.05
N LEU A 17 15.06 2.58 -34.88
CA LEU A 17 14.71 3.37 -33.71
C LEU A 17 13.18 3.55 -33.57
N ILE A 18 12.50 3.89 -34.67
CA ILE A 18 11.03 4.04 -34.69
C ILE A 18 10.35 2.71 -34.33
N PHE A 19 10.84 1.60 -34.87
CA PHE A 19 10.31 0.27 -34.56
C PHE A 19 10.44 -0.09 -33.07
N VAL A 20 11.59 0.18 -32.45
CA VAL A 20 11.80 -0.07 -31.01
C VAL A 20 10.88 0.79 -30.13
N ILE A 21 10.65 2.05 -30.51
CA ILE A 21 9.73 2.95 -29.79
C ILE A 21 8.29 2.41 -29.89
N LEU A 22 7.85 2.03 -31.09
CA LEU A 22 6.51 1.47 -31.31
C LEU A 22 6.29 0.17 -30.54
N LEU A 23 7.30 -0.72 -30.51
CA LEU A 23 7.24 -1.97 -29.78
C LEU A 23 7.09 -1.74 -28.27
N ASN A 24 7.84 -0.79 -27.70
CA ASN A 24 7.72 -0.42 -26.28
C ASN A 24 6.34 0.16 -25.94
N ILE A 25 5.79 1.04 -26.78
CA ILE A 25 4.43 1.59 -26.59
C ILE A 25 3.38 0.48 -26.65
N LEU A 26 3.53 -0.47 -27.57
CA LEU A 26 2.61 -1.59 -27.71
C LEU A 26 2.68 -2.55 -26.50
N LEU A 27 3.87 -2.82 -25.97
CA LEU A 27 4.04 -3.59 -24.74
C LEU A 27 3.44 -2.87 -23.53
N TYR A 28 3.66 -1.56 -23.39
CA TYR A 28 3.09 -0.76 -22.31
C TYR A 28 1.55 -0.74 -22.36
N THR A 29 0.96 -0.54 -23.53
CA THR A 29 -0.50 -0.54 -23.70
C THR A 29 -1.12 -1.92 -23.50
N LYS A 30 -0.43 -3.01 -23.88
CA LYS A 30 -0.87 -4.38 -23.61
C LYS A 30 -0.81 -4.71 -22.11
N ALA A 31 0.23 -4.26 -21.40
CA ALA A 31 0.34 -4.42 -19.95
C ALA A 31 -0.76 -3.63 -19.22
N SER A 32 -1.04 -2.40 -19.66
CA SER A 32 -2.09 -1.55 -19.06
C SER A 32 -3.50 -2.09 -19.29
N LYS A 33 -3.80 -2.69 -20.47
CA LYS A 33 -5.11 -3.29 -20.76
C LYS A 33 -5.40 -4.59 -19.98
N ASN A 34 -4.38 -5.19 -19.35
CA ASN A 34 -4.53 -6.38 -18.51
C ASN A 34 -4.73 -6.08 -17.02
N GLN A 35 -4.75 -4.81 -16.61
CA GLN A 35 -5.34 -4.44 -15.33
C GLN A 35 -6.85 -4.32 -15.53
N ILE A 36 -7.53 -5.45 -15.44
CA ILE A 36 -8.94 -5.47 -15.04
C ILE A 36 -8.94 -4.89 -13.63
N ILE A 37 -9.33 -3.62 -13.49
CA ILE A 37 -9.74 -3.07 -12.20
C ILE A 37 -11.06 -3.77 -11.90
N GLU A 38 -10.98 -4.96 -11.34
CA GLU A 38 -12.12 -5.61 -10.72
C GLU A 38 -12.39 -4.81 -9.45
N ILE A 39 -13.29 -3.84 -9.56
CA ILE A 39 -13.91 -3.24 -8.38
C ILE A 39 -14.75 -4.36 -7.78
N VAL A 40 -14.13 -5.16 -6.91
CA VAL A 40 -14.85 -6.14 -6.11
C VAL A 40 -15.67 -5.35 -5.10
N GLU A 41 -16.90 -5.02 -5.48
CA GLU A 41 -17.93 -4.64 -4.54
C GLU A 41 -18.23 -5.88 -3.70
N VAL A 42 -17.62 -5.99 -2.51
CA VAL A 42 -17.86 -7.10 -1.59
C VAL A 42 -19.28 -6.95 -1.01
N LYS A 43 -20.28 -7.34 -1.79
CA LYS A 43 -21.66 -7.56 -1.35
C LYS A 43 -21.90 -9.07 -1.30
N GLY A 44 -21.89 -9.61 -0.09
CA GLY A 44 -22.35 -10.97 0.21
C GLY A 44 -21.32 -12.05 -0.10
N PHE A 45 -20.72 -12.60 0.96
CA PHE A 45 -19.92 -13.82 0.87
C PHE A 45 -20.81 -14.98 0.39
N GLY A 46 -20.64 -15.38 -0.87
CA GLY A 46 -21.03 -16.68 -1.40
C GLY A 46 -19.95 -17.72 -1.12
N ASN A 47 -20.34 -18.96 -0.88
CA ASN A 47 -19.51 -20.03 -0.32
C ASN A 47 -18.34 -20.43 -1.23
N ILE A 48 -17.11 -20.05 -0.85
CA ILE A 48 -15.87 -20.57 -1.45
C ILE A 48 -15.44 -21.80 -0.62
N LYS A 49 -15.32 -22.97 -1.26
CA LYS A 49 -14.71 -24.15 -0.64
C LYS A 49 -13.19 -23.97 -0.61
N ILE A 50 -12.71 -23.39 0.47
CA ILE A 50 -11.29 -23.31 0.81
C ILE A 50 -10.89 -24.66 1.42
N TYR A 51 -9.90 -25.32 0.83
CA TYR A 51 -9.23 -26.46 1.45
C TYR A 51 -8.43 -25.91 2.63
N LYS A 52 -9.02 -26.07 3.82
CA LYS A 52 -8.51 -25.56 5.08
C LYS A 52 -7.29 -26.39 5.48
N GLU A 53 -6.11 -25.81 5.32
CA GLU A 53 -4.93 -26.29 6.05
C GLU A 53 -5.13 -25.89 7.53
N GLU A 54 -4.92 -26.87 8.42
CA GLU A 54 -5.38 -26.88 9.80
C GLU A 54 -4.76 -25.79 10.70
N ASN A 55 -5.64 -25.16 11.50
CA ASN A 55 -5.38 -24.52 12.80
C ASN A 55 -4.83 -23.08 12.89
N THR A 56 -5.02 -22.22 11.90
CA THR A 56 -5.02 -20.77 12.17
C THR A 56 -6.42 -20.26 12.43
N THR A 57 -6.74 -19.97 13.70
CA THR A 57 -7.87 -19.13 14.08
C THR A 57 -7.57 -17.71 13.62
N ILE A 58 -7.83 -17.41 12.34
CA ILE A 58 -7.73 -16.06 11.78
C ILE A 58 -8.79 -15.22 12.52
N ARG A 59 -8.36 -14.41 13.49
CA ARG A 59 -9.22 -13.40 14.10
C ARG A 59 -9.06 -12.15 13.25
N PRO A 60 -10.10 -11.68 12.56
CA PRO A 60 -9.99 -10.48 11.75
C PRO A 60 -9.63 -9.28 12.65
N THR A 61 -8.73 -8.42 12.17
CA THR A 61 -8.45 -7.11 12.76
C THR A 61 -9.75 -6.32 12.88
N GLU A 62 -10.03 -5.81 14.07
CA GLU A 62 -11.18 -4.96 14.37
C GLU A 62 -10.68 -3.56 14.70
N ILE A 63 -10.81 -2.64 13.73
CA ILE A 63 -10.38 -1.25 13.90
C ILE A 63 -11.58 -0.44 14.38
N LEU A 64 -11.47 0.09 15.61
CA LEU A 64 -12.50 0.90 16.22
C LEU A 64 -12.04 2.35 16.27
N THR A 65 -12.77 3.22 15.59
CA THR A 65 -12.48 4.67 15.55
C THR A 65 -13.40 5.47 16.47
N ASN A 66 -14.49 4.89 16.95
CA ASN A 66 -15.44 5.61 17.78
C ASN A 66 -14.89 5.82 19.20
N CYS A 67 -15.35 6.87 19.87
CA CYS A 67 -14.96 7.17 21.25
C CYS A 67 -16.05 8.00 21.94
N THR A 68 -16.02 7.98 23.27
CA THR A 68 -16.85 8.86 24.11
C THR A 68 -16.00 9.88 24.87
N LYS A 69 -14.76 9.50 25.21
CA LYS A 69 -13.81 10.33 25.95
C LYS A 69 -12.42 10.26 25.33
N ASP A 70 -11.60 11.28 25.55
CA ASP A 70 -10.19 11.29 25.13
C ASP A 70 -9.41 10.07 25.63
N GLU A 71 -9.78 9.57 26.82
CA GLU A 71 -9.18 8.39 27.46
C GLU A 71 -9.43 7.10 26.69
N ASP A 72 -10.42 7.04 25.81
CA ASP A 72 -10.73 5.87 24.99
C ASP A 72 -9.75 5.75 23.82
N CYS A 73 -9.05 6.82 23.47
CA CYS A 73 -8.18 6.89 22.30
C CYS A 73 -6.69 6.72 22.70
N ASP A 74 -5.92 6.04 21.86
CA ASP A 74 -4.46 5.98 21.96
C ASP A 74 -3.82 5.79 20.57
N TRP A 75 -2.52 6.06 20.49
CA TRP A 75 -1.73 5.66 19.33
C TRP A 75 -1.49 4.17 19.38
N ILE A 76 -1.97 3.47 18.35
CA ILE A 76 -1.86 2.02 18.18
C ILE A 76 -1.05 1.73 16.92
N ILE A 77 -0.18 0.74 16.99
CA ILE A 77 0.59 0.27 15.84
C ILE A 77 -0.30 -0.66 15.00
N THR A 78 -0.53 -0.33 13.73
CA THR A 78 -1.43 -1.10 12.87
C THR A 78 -0.72 -2.06 11.90
N ASN A 79 0.58 -1.86 11.67
CA ASN A 79 1.38 -2.70 10.77
C ASN A 79 2.15 -3.81 11.49
N CYS A 80 1.90 -4.02 12.80
CA CYS A 80 2.56 -5.06 13.61
C CYS A 80 4.10 -4.95 13.70
N CYS A 81 4.66 -3.80 13.34
CA CYS A 81 6.08 -3.55 13.48
C CYS A 81 6.42 -2.99 14.86
N LYS A 82 7.68 -3.08 15.25
CA LYS A 82 8.17 -2.45 16.49
C LYS A 82 8.48 -0.98 16.25
N GLU A 83 8.53 -0.18 17.32
CA GLU A 83 8.90 1.25 17.24
C GLU A 83 10.29 1.49 16.66
N ASP A 84 11.22 0.55 16.84
CA ASP A 84 12.56 0.59 16.24
C ASP A 84 12.61 0.05 14.81
N ALA A 85 11.49 -0.48 14.29
CA ALA A 85 11.40 -1.19 13.02
C ALA A 85 10.22 -0.70 12.15
N GLY A 86 10.02 0.60 12.02
CA GLY A 86 9.08 1.18 11.06
C GLY A 86 7.62 1.05 11.48
N ALA A 87 7.33 1.17 12.77
CA ALA A 87 5.97 1.19 13.30
C ALA A 87 5.10 2.21 12.56
N GLN A 88 3.91 1.78 12.16
CA GLN A 88 2.88 2.66 11.62
C GLN A 88 1.85 2.95 12.71
N TRP A 89 1.84 4.20 13.19
CA TRP A 89 0.92 4.65 14.22
C TRP A 89 -0.38 5.17 13.63
N GLN A 90 -1.49 4.78 14.24
CA GLN A 90 -2.81 5.36 14.00
C GLN A 90 -3.48 5.71 15.33
N CYS A 91 -4.19 6.83 15.37
CA CYS A 91 -4.97 7.23 16.53
C CYS A 91 -6.30 6.49 16.48
N LEU A 92 -6.49 5.54 17.39
CA LEU A 92 -7.62 4.61 17.39
C LEU A 92 -8.15 4.43 18.81
N ASN A 93 -9.33 3.83 18.93
CA ASN A 93 -9.84 3.42 20.23
C ASN A 93 -8.96 2.28 20.78
N LYS A 94 -8.62 2.32 22.07
CA LYS A 94 -7.80 1.33 22.79
C LYS A 94 -8.36 -0.10 22.71
N ASN A 95 -9.65 -0.24 22.49
CA ASN A 95 -10.31 -1.54 22.32
C ASN A 95 -10.16 -2.11 20.90
N SER A 96 -9.49 -1.40 19.98
CA SER A 96 -9.20 -1.93 18.66
C SER A 96 -8.31 -3.16 18.76
N TYR A 97 -8.63 -4.18 17.97
CA TYR A 97 -7.86 -5.42 17.89
C TYR A 97 -7.06 -5.45 16.59
N ILE A 98 -5.73 -5.52 16.69
CA ILE A 98 -4.83 -5.71 15.53
C ILE A 98 -4.30 -7.14 15.55
N ASP A 99 -4.58 -7.90 14.49
CA ASP A 99 -4.10 -9.27 14.38
C ASP A 99 -2.65 -9.32 13.89
N CYS A 100 -1.72 -9.46 14.83
CA CYS A 100 -0.30 -9.59 14.55
C CYS A 100 0.19 -11.05 14.57
N GLN A 101 -0.70 -12.02 14.39
CA GLN A 101 -0.37 -13.45 14.41
C GLN A 101 0.36 -13.93 13.15
N SER A 102 0.37 -13.14 12.07
CA SER A 102 1.13 -13.47 10.87
C SER A 102 2.62 -13.52 11.18
N LYS A 103 3.26 -14.64 10.84
CA LYS A 103 4.71 -14.84 10.99
C LYS A 103 5.54 -14.07 9.95
N PHE A 104 4.89 -13.43 8.98
CA PHE A 104 5.56 -12.80 7.83
C PHE A 104 5.26 -11.29 7.74
N VAL A 105 5.47 -10.56 8.82
CA VAL A 105 5.40 -9.08 8.79
C VAL A 105 6.76 -8.54 8.35
N LEU A 106 6.80 -7.86 7.20
CA LEU A 106 7.99 -7.16 6.71
C LEU A 106 8.01 -5.74 7.27
N CYS A 107 9.05 -5.44 8.05
CA CYS A 107 9.18 -4.17 8.76
C CYS A 107 10.40 -3.37 8.23
N PRO A 108 10.25 -2.06 7.95
CA PRO A 108 11.39 -1.20 7.64
C PRO A 108 12.40 -1.15 8.79
N ASN A 109 13.68 -0.92 8.47
CA ASN A 109 14.71 -0.74 9.50
C ASN A 109 14.89 0.74 9.87
N VAL A 110 13.81 1.38 10.33
CA VAL A 110 13.77 2.80 10.68
C VAL A 110 13.05 2.96 12.01
N SER A 111 13.62 3.70 12.96
CA SER A 111 12.91 3.97 14.21
C SER A 111 11.80 5.02 14.00
N VAL A 112 10.58 4.64 14.37
CA VAL A 112 9.37 5.47 14.39
C VAL A 112 8.78 5.41 15.80
N PRO A 113 9.27 6.27 16.72
CA PRO A 113 8.78 6.29 18.10
C PRO A 113 7.32 6.73 18.18
N LYS A 114 6.66 6.41 19.29
CA LYS A 114 5.28 6.87 19.56
C LYS A 114 5.14 8.39 19.36
N PRO A 115 4.12 8.87 18.63
CA PRO A 115 3.89 10.30 18.45
C PRO A 115 3.74 11.02 19.80
N LYS A 116 4.25 12.26 19.87
CA LYS A 116 4.17 13.08 21.09
C LYS A 116 2.86 13.84 21.17
N GLU A 117 2.20 14.01 20.04
CA GLU A 117 0.90 14.64 19.90
C GLU A 117 -0.17 13.82 20.58
N LYS A 118 -1.19 14.49 21.12
CA LYS A 118 -2.30 13.79 21.78
C LYS A 118 -3.24 13.19 20.73
N CYS A 119 -3.52 11.90 20.87
CA CYS A 119 -4.66 11.23 20.24
C CYS A 119 -5.90 11.51 21.11
N LYS A 120 -6.96 12.09 20.53
CA LYS A 120 -8.12 12.62 21.28
C LYS A 120 -9.44 12.21 20.65
N CYS A 121 -10.51 12.31 21.42
CA CYS A 121 -11.86 12.08 20.95
C CYS A 121 -12.46 13.40 20.42
N ILE A 122 -12.63 13.49 19.11
CA ILE A 122 -13.21 14.65 18.43
C ILE A 122 -14.45 14.16 17.68
N ASN A 123 -15.62 14.75 17.95
CA ASN A 123 -16.88 14.35 17.30
C ASN A 123 -17.14 12.83 17.35
N ASN A 124 -16.95 12.23 18.52
CA ASN A 124 -17.07 10.79 18.76
C ASN A 124 -16.12 9.91 17.92
N THR A 125 -15.03 10.48 17.40
CA THR A 125 -14.02 9.78 16.60
C THR A 125 -12.62 10.05 17.17
N CYS A 126 -11.78 9.02 17.25
CA CYS A 126 -10.39 9.17 17.63
C CYS A 126 -9.61 9.85 16.49
N GLU A 127 -9.09 11.04 16.78
CA GLU A 127 -8.34 11.86 15.83
C GLU A 127 -7.03 12.35 16.46
N GLY A 128 -5.97 12.36 15.66
CA GLY A 128 -4.65 12.82 16.06
C GLY A 128 -3.85 13.25 14.84
N LEU A 129 -3.09 14.33 14.98
CA LEU A 129 -2.18 14.81 13.95
C LEU A 129 -0.78 14.27 14.21
N ILE A 130 -0.17 13.65 13.20
CA ILE A 130 1.24 13.27 13.22
C ILE A 130 2.01 14.29 12.39
N PHE A 131 2.98 14.97 12.99
CA PHE A 131 3.94 15.76 12.24
C PHE A 131 5.13 14.88 11.85
N ILE A 132 5.18 14.47 10.59
CA ILE A 132 6.34 13.74 10.05
C ILE A 132 7.45 14.77 9.80
N VAL A 133 8.41 14.85 10.72
CA VAL A 133 9.62 15.65 10.51
C VAL A 133 10.61 14.79 9.75
N SER A 134 10.64 14.93 8.42
CA SER A 134 11.74 14.39 7.61
C SER A 134 12.98 15.24 7.86
N ARG A 135 14.07 14.60 8.32
CA ARG A 135 15.41 15.18 8.32
C ARG A 135 16.17 14.79 7.07
#